data_AF-G9A5D4-F1
#
_entry.id   AF-G9A5D4-F1
#
_cell.length_a   1.000
_cell.length_b   1.000
_cell.length_c   1.000
_cell.angle_alpha   90.00
_cell.angle_beta   90.00
_cell.angle_gamma   90.00
#
_symmetry.space_group_name_H-M   'P 1'
#
loop_
_entity.id
_entity.type
_entity.pdbx_description
1 polymer ?
#
loop_
_entity_poly.entity_id
_entity_poly.type
_entity_poly.pdbx_seq_one_letter_code
_entity_poly.pdbx_strand_id
1 'polypeptide(L)'
;MSERPFMQLYVSDFIGDTLHLSTEQIGAYMLLLMAMWNAGGKLTRDPSKLALITRMSLKKWRTLEADLLAFFEVREHEISHNRLTKELQKSERKSNSRATAGAKGGAAKHLKNKQMRLANDTILLKHLPDTITNKKSNDFFLGTGASNKSPRDQIMEAFSDV
;
A
#
# COMPACT_ATOMS: atom_id res chain seq x y z
N MET A 1 -5.40 0.63 13.10
CA MET A 1 -4.85 1.12 11.82
C MET A 1 -5.58 2.40 11.46
N SER A 2 -4.87 3.42 10.99
CA SER A 2 -5.52 4.62 10.46
C SER A 2 -6.37 4.25 9.25
N GLU A 3 -7.57 4.83 9.14
CA GLU A 3 -8.51 4.56 8.04
C GLU A 3 -7.88 4.94 6.68
N ARG A 4 -7.02 5.96 6.68
CA ARG A 4 -6.36 6.53 5.49
C ARG A 4 -4.85 6.67 5.76
N PRO A 5 -4.03 5.65 5.45
CA PRO A 5 -2.63 5.60 5.89
C PRO A 5 -1.67 6.56 5.18
N PHE A 6 -1.99 7.03 3.97
CA PHE A 6 -1.18 8.01 3.24
C PHE A 6 -2.08 8.94 2.41
N MET A 7 -1.57 10.14 2.10
CA MET A 7 -2.18 11.13 1.21
C MET A 7 -1.25 11.33 0.01
N GLN A 8 -1.77 11.21 -1.21
CA GLN A 8 -0.99 11.48 -2.41
C GLN A 8 -0.84 12.98 -2.62
N LEU A 9 0.40 13.45 -2.75
CA LEU A 9 0.73 14.83 -3.10
C LEU A 9 1.53 14.85 -4.40
N TYR A 10 1.23 15.81 -5.27
CA TYR A 10 1.96 16.05 -6.51
C TYR A 10 2.73 17.35 -6.35
N VAL A 11 4.05 17.23 -6.21
CA VAL A 11 4.90 18.34 -5.78
C VAL A 11 4.94 19.47 -6.81
N SER A 12 5.04 19.16 -8.10
CA SER A 12 5.10 20.17 -9.17
C SER A 12 3.88 21.09 -9.18
N ASP A 13 2.69 20.50 -9.13
CA ASP A 13 1.43 21.24 -9.09
C ASP A 13 1.29 22.00 -7.78
N PHE A 14 1.64 21.36 -6.65
CA PHE A 14 1.58 22.01 -5.34
C PHE A 14 2.45 23.26 -5.27
N ILE A 15 3.70 23.17 -5.74
CA ILE A 15 4.59 24.32 -5.79
C ILE A 15 4.04 25.36 -6.77
N GLY A 16 3.64 24.95 -7.98
CA GLY A 16 3.10 25.86 -9.00
C GLY A 16 1.94 26.71 -8.48
N ASP A 17 1.01 26.10 -7.75
CA ASP A 17 -0.15 26.78 -7.19
C ASP A 17 0.21 27.67 -5.98
N THR A 18 1.27 27.37 -5.25
CA THR A 18 1.59 28.01 -3.95
C THR A 18 2.79 28.97 -3.99
N LEU A 19 3.41 29.22 -5.15
CA LEU A 19 4.62 30.05 -5.28
C LEU A 19 4.52 31.47 -4.69
N HIS A 20 3.32 32.04 -4.67
CA HIS A 20 3.07 33.40 -4.17
C HIS A 20 2.84 33.44 -2.64
N LEU A 21 2.72 32.28 -1.99
CA LEU A 21 2.52 32.18 -0.55
C LEU A 21 3.85 32.23 0.20
N SER A 22 3.84 32.85 1.37
CA SER A 22 4.93 32.75 2.34
C SER A 22 5.04 31.33 2.91
N THR A 23 6.22 30.98 3.45
CA THR A 23 6.45 29.69 4.11
C THR A 23 5.42 29.39 5.21
N GLU A 24 4.99 30.41 5.95
CA GLU A 24 3.97 30.25 6.99
C GLU A 24 2.60 29.92 6.40
N GLN A 25 2.18 30.61 5.35
CA GLN A 25 0.94 30.31 4.62
C GLN A 25 0.99 28.91 4.01
N ILE A 26 2.12 28.50 3.43
CA ILE A 26 2.32 27.15 2.90
C ILE A 26 2.16 26.11 4.02
N GLY A 27 2.76 26.35 5.19
CA GLY A 27 2.62 25.47 6.36
C GLY A 27 1.17 25.37 6.84
N ALA A 28 0.46 26.50 6.93
CA ALA A 28 -0.95 26.56 7.28
C ALA A 28 -1.83 25.80 6.28
N TYR A 29 -1.59 26.00 4.98
CA TYR A 29 -2.28 25.30 3.91
C TYR A 29 -2.07 23.79 3.98
N MET A 30 -0.83 23.33 4.20
CA MET A 30 -0.51 21.91 4.37
C MET A 30 -1.21 21.29 5.58
N LEU A 31 -1.27 22.00 6.71
CA LEU A 31 -2.00 21.54 7.90
C LEU A 31 -3.50 21.38 7.61
N LEU A 32 -4.11 22.31 6.87
CA LEU A 32 -5.51 22.21 6.46
C LEU A 32 -5.75 21.00 5.54
N LEU A 33 -4.89 20.78 4.54
CA LEU A 33 -5.01 19.63 3.64
C LEU A 33 -4.92 18.29 4.41
N MET A 34 -3.96 18.18 5.34
CA MET A 34 -3.81 16.97 6.17
C MET A 34 -5.00 16.74 7.09
N ALA A 35 -5.49 17.79 7.76
CA ALA A 35 -6.67 17.70 8.61
C ALA A 35 -7.91 17.33 7.79
N MET A 36 -8.09 17.94 6.63
CA MET A 36 -9.18 17.68 5.70
C MET A 36 -9.13 16.25 5.17
N TRP A 37 -7.95 15.73 4.82
CA TRP A 37 -7.77 14.34 4.40
C TRP A 37 -8.22 13.36 5.49
N ASN A 38 -7.84 13.63 6.74
CA ASN A 38 -8.22 12.79 7.86
C ASN A 38 -9.72 12.89 8.20
N ALA A 39 -10.34 14.05 7.94
CA ALA A 39 -11.77 14.32 8.19
C ALA A 39 -12.72 13.90 7.05
N GLY A 40 -12.24 13.17 6.02
CA GLY A 40 -13.10 12.72 4.91
C GLY A 40 -13.32 13.78 3.83
N GLY A 41 -12.37 14.71 3.66
CA GLY A 41 -12.34 15.65 2.53
C GLY A 41 -13.04 16.98 2.78
N LYS A 42 -13.48 17.25 4.02
CA LYS A 42 -14.14 18.49 4.39
C LYS A 42 -13.73 18.96 5.79
N LEU A 43 -13.80 20.27 6.01
CA LEU A 43 -13.59 20.88 7.33
C LEU A 43 -14.70 21.90 7.63
N THR A 44 -14.94 22.17 8.91
CA THR A 44 -15.85 23.25 9.34
C THR A 44 -15.25 24.61 9.00
N ARG A 45 -16.07 25.56 8.56
CA ARG A 45 -15.65 26.94 8.25
C ARG A 45 -15.38 27.82 9.51
N ASP A 46 -15.55 27.29 10.71
CA ASP A 46 -15.34 28.04 11.95
C ASP A 46 -13.89 28.54 12.07
N PRO A 47 -13.65 29.86 12.04
CA PRO A 47 -12.31 30.44 12.07
C PRO A 47 -11.52 30.05 13.32
N SER A 48 -12.20 29.80 14.44
CA SER A 48 -11.54 29.35 15.68
C SER A 48 -10.97 27.94 15.54
N LYS A 49 -11.72 27.04 14.88
CA LYS A 49 -11.26 25.67 14.59
C LYS A 49 -10.16 25.65 13.54
N LEU A 50 -10.29 26.48 12.50
CA LEU A 50 -9.28 26.58 11.44
C LEU A 50 -7.96 27.15 11.98
N ALA A 51 -8.01 28.16 12.86
CA ALA A 51 -6.83 28.66 13.57
C ALA A 51 -6.15 27.57 14.41
N LEU A 52 -6.93 26.74 15.11
CA LEU A 52 -6.39 25.63 15.89
C LEU A 52 -5.71 24.57 15.01
N ILE A 53 -6.34 24.18 13.89
CA ILE A 53 -5.77 23.22 12.94
C ILE A 53 -4.45 23.72 12.38
N THR A 54 -4.40 25.00 12.02
CA THR A 54 -3.23 25.65 11.45
C THR A 54 -2.19 26.09 12.50
N ARG A 55 -2.46 25.82 13.78
CA ARG A 55 -1.59 26.11 14.93
C ARG A 55 -1.22 27.59 15.06
N MET A 56 -2.15 28.47 14.73
CA MET A 56 -1.96 29.92 14.83
C MET A 56 -2.99 30.56 15.76
N SER A 57 -2.68 31.78 16.19
CA SER A 57 -3.66 32.58 16.93
C SER A 57 -4.80 32.99 16.00
N LEU A 58 -6.00 33.16 16.56
CA LEU A 58 -7.16 33.60 15.79
C LEU A 58 -6.90 34.93 15.05
N LYS A 59 -6.22 35.88 15.71
CA LYS A 59 -5.83 37.15 15.10
C LYS A 59 -5.00 36.94 13.83
N LYS A 60 -4.01 36.04 13.89
CA LYS A 60 -3.14 35.75 12.74
C LYS A 60 -3.88 35.00 11.63
N TRP A 61 -4.73 34.05 12.00
CA TRP A 61 -5.63 33.38 11.07
C TRP A 61 -6.47 34.37 10.28
N ARG A 62 -7.12 35.33 10.94
CA ARG A 62 -7.94 36.36 10.26
C ARG A 62 -7.17 37.18 9.23
N THR A 63 -5.87 37.39 9.42
CA THR A 63 -5.03 38.10 8.45
C THR A 63 -4.74 37.25 7.21
N LEU A 64 -4.61 35.92 7.37
CA LEU A 64 -4.22 35.00 6.30
C LEU A 64 -5.39 34.24 5.68
N GLU A 65 -6.57 34.26 6.30
CA GLU A 65 -7.69 33.39 5.92
C GLU A 65 -8.18 33.67 4.50
N ALA A 66 -8.15 34.92 4.03
CA ALA A 66 -8.57 35.26 2.68
C ALA A 66 -7.67 34.58 1.62
N ASP A 67 -6.35 34.69 1.79
CA ASP A 67 -5.37 34.09 0.88
C ASP A 67 -5.44 32.57 0.89
N LEU A 68 -5.62 31.97 2.07
CA LEU A 68 -5.69 30.53 2.23
C LEU A 68 -7.01 29.95 1.72
N LEU A 69 -8.15 30.60 2.03
CA LEU A 69 -9.47 30.10 1.64
C LEU A 69 -9.73 30.23 0.13
N ALA A 70 -8.95 31.04 -0.59
CA ALA A 70 -9.00 31.12 -2.05
C ALA A 70 -8.72 29.78 -2.76
N PHE A 71 -7.97 28.88 -2.12
CA PHE A 71 -7.69 27.54 -2.64
C PHE A 71 -8.82 26.52 -2.38
N PHE A 72 -9.80 26.88 -1.55
CA PHE A 72 -10.87 25.97 -1.13
C PHE A 72 -12.21 26.36 -1.73
N GLU A 73 -13.06 25.35 -1.94
CA GLU A 73 -14.47 25.54 -2.19
C GLU A 73 -15.16 25.86 -0.85
N VAL A 74 -15.51 27.13 -0.65
CA VAL A 74 -16.18 27.61 0.56
C VAL A 74 -17.69 27.50 0.41
N ARG A 75 -18.34 26.79 1.34
CA ARG A 75 -19.80 26.72 1.50
C ARG A 75 -20.21 27.39 2.81
N GLU A 76 -21.51 27.41 3.10
CA GLU A 76 -22.07 28.13 4.25
C GLU A 76 -21.42 27.71 5.59
N HIS A 77 -21.22 26.40 5.80
CA HIS A 77 -20.66 25.86 7.05
C HIS A 77 -19.38 25.03 6.90
N GLU A 78 -18.96 24.76 5.66
CA GLU A 78 -17.88 23.81 5.36
C GLU A 78 -16.95 24.36 4.28
N ILE A 79 -15.72 23.87 4.30
CA ILE A 79 -14.73 24.06 3.23
C ILE A 79 -14.30 22.70 2.68
N SER A 80 -14.11 22.61 1.37
CA SER A 80 -13.63 21.41 0.68
C SER A 80 -12.56 21.74 -0.36
N HIS A 81 -11.80 20.74 -0.80
CA HIS A 81 -10.75 20.93 -1.80
C HIS A 81 -10.89 19.94 -2.95
N ASN A 82 -11.19 20.43 -4.15
CA ASN A 82 -11.58 19.62 -5.30
C ASN A 82 -10.61 18.46 -5.60
N ARG A 83 -9.32 18.80 -5.69
CA ARG A 83 -8.26 17.82 -5.97
C ARG A 83 -8.14 16.79 -4.85
N LEU A 84 -8.25 17.23 -3.60
CA LEU A 84 -8.09 16.36 -2.44
C LEU A 84 -9.25 15.37 -2.37
N THR A 85 -10.47 15.84 -2.63
CA THR A 85 -11.68 15.01 -2.69
C THR A 85 -11.56 13.92 -3.76
N LYS A 86 -11.00 14.23 -4.95
CA LYS A 86 -10.76 13.23 -6.00
C LYS A 86 -9.78 12.15 -5.55
N GLU A 87 -8.65 12.54 -4.96
CA GLU A 87 -7.66 11.57 -4.46
C GLU A 87 -8.21 10.73 -3.29
N LEU A 88 -9.07 11.32 -2.46
CA LEU A 88 -9.73 10.62 -1.36
C LEU A 88 -10.63 9.51 -1.89
N GLN A 89 -11.50 9.82 -2.84
CA GLN A 89 -12.39 8.85 -3.48
C GLN A 89 -11.61 7.72 -4.15
N LYS A 90 -10.49 8.04 -4.79
CA LYS A 90 -9.60 7.04 -5.40
C LYS A 90 -8.98 6.11 -4.36
N SER A 91 -8.54 6.66 -3.24
CA SER A 91 -8.01 5.89 -2.10
C SER A 91 -9.07 4.96 -1.51
N GLU A 92 -10.28 5.47 -1.28
CA GLU A 92 -11.41 4.69 -0.73
C GLU A 92 -11.84 3.56 -1.67
N ARG A 93 -11.95 3.82 -2.97
CA ARG A 93 -12.23 2.78 -3.98
C ARG A 93 -11.20 1.66 -3.94
N LYS A 94 -9.91 2.01 -3.86
CA LYS A 94 -8.81 1.04 -3.82
C LYS A 94 -8.82 0.23 -2.53
N SER A 95 -9.11 0.88 -1.39
CA SER A 95 -9.25 0.23 -0.09
C SER A 95 -10.40 -0.77 -0.10
N ASN A 96 -11.59 -0.35 -0.55
CA ASN A 96 -12.78 -1.21 -0.65
C ASN A 96 -12.58 -2.39 -1.60
N SER A 97 -11.95 -2.17 -2.76
CA SER A 97 -11.61 -3.25 -3.69
C SER A 97 -10.70 -4.31 -3.04
N ARG A 98 -9.68 -3.88 -2.30
CA ARG A 98 -8.78 -4.80 -1.58
C ARG A 98 -9.48 -5.51 -0.44
N ALA A 99 -10.32 -4.81 0.33
CA ALA A 99 -11.10 -5.40 1.42
C ALA A 99 -12.06 -6.47 0.90
N THR A 100 -12.79 -6.19 -0.19
CA THR A 100 -13.73 -7.15 -0.80
C THR A 100 -13.02 -8.36 -1.40
N ALA A 101 -11.90 -8.17 -2.09
CA ALA A 101 -11.07 -9.27 -2.61
C ALA A 101 -10.48 -10.12 -1.47
N GLY A 102 -9.99 -9.47 -0.40
CA GLY A 102 -9.50 -10.13 0.80
C GLY A 102 -10.57 -10.94 1.52
N ALA A 103 -11.78 -10.40 1.65
CA ALA A 103 -12.92 -11.10 2.24
C ALA A 103 -13.32 -12.34 1.43
N LYS A 104 -13.41 -12.22 0.09
CA LYS A 104 -13.69 -13.36 -0.81
C LYS A 104 -12.61 -14.44 -0.71
N GLY A 105 -11.34 -14.05 -0.74
CA GLY A 105 -10.21 -14.98 -0.59
C GLY A 105 -10.18 -15.67 0.78
N GLY A 106 -10.47 -14.92 1.85
CA GLY A 106 -10.60 -15.44 3.21
C GLY A 106 -11.73 -16.47 3.33
N ALA A 107 -12.92 -16.15 2.81
CA ALA A 107 -14.06 -17.07 2.79
C ALA A 107 -13.75 -18.36 2.00
N ALA A 108 -13.12 -18.25 0.83
CA ALA A 108 -12.72 -19.40 0.03
C ALA A 108 -11.69 -20.30 0.73
N LYS A 109 -10.70 -19.71 1.42
CA LYS A 109 -9.75 -20.47 2.25
C LYS A 109 -10.43 -21.16 3.43
N HIS A 110 -11.40 -20.50 4.07
CA HIS A 110 -12.14 -21.06 5.20
C HIS A 110 -12.99 -22.27 4.79
N LEU A 111 -13.60 -22.22 3.60
CA LEU A 111 -14.35 -23.34 3.02
C LEU A 111 -13.44 -24.53 2.67
N LYS A 112 -12.25 -24.28 2.08
CA LYS A 112 -11.27 -25.34 1.78
C LYS A 112 -10.72 -26.02 3.04
N ASN A 113 -10.42 -25.26 4.08
CA ASN A 113 -9.96 -25.84 5.36
C ASN A 113 -11.05 -26.68 6.05
N LYS A 114 -12.34 -26.33 5.89
CA LYS A 114 -13.43 -27.15 6.42
C LYS A 114 -13.54 -28.50 5.71
N GLN A 115 -13.28 -28.55 4.40
CA GLN A 115 -13.23 -29.81 3.63
C GLN A 115 -11.97 -30.63 3.93
N MET A 116 -10.83 -29.98 4.19
CA MET A 116 -9.57 -30.66 4.54
C MET A 116 -9.58 -31.31 5.93
N ARG A 117 -10.42 -30.83 6.87
CA ARG A 117 -10.59 -31.43 8.21
C ARG A 117 -11.35 -32.77 8.21
N LEU A 118 -11.79 -33.27 7.05
CA LEU A 118 -12.36 -34.61 6.87
C LEU A 118 -11.34 -35.61 6.30
N ALA A 119 -10.03 -35.35 6.44
CA ALA A 119 -9.02 -36.37 6.20
C ALA A 119 -9.01 -37.32 7.41
N ASN A 120 -9.53 -38.54 7.21
CA ASN A 120 -9.46 -39.62 8.19
C ASN A 120 -8.01 -39.82 8.67
N ASP A 121 -7.88 -39.88 10.00
CA ASP A 121 -6.65 -39.98 10.78
C ASP A 121 -6.06 -41.40 10.75
N THR A 122 -5.67 -41.88 9.58
CA THR A 122 -4.95 -43.15 9.44
C THR A 122 -3.89 -43.05 8.36
N ILE A 123 -2.72 -42.52 8.71
CA ILE A 123 -1.38 -43.03 8.36
C ILE A 123 -0.38 -42.10 9.06
N LEU A 124 0.32 -42.65 10.05
CA LEU A 124 1.33 -41.98 10.87
C LEU A 124 2.44 -41.34 10.02
N LEU A 125 2.92 -40.15 10.41
CA LEU A 125 4.17 -39.58 9.92
C LEU A 125 5.33 -40.53 10.24
N LYS A 126 5.84 -41.24 9.24
CA LYS A 126 7.12 -41.96 9.34
C LYS A 126 8.24 -40.97 9.04
N HIS A 127 8.87 -40.44 10.09
CA HIS A 127 10.27 -40.04 9.95
C HIS A 127 11.12 -41.31 9.91
N LEU A 128 12.00 -41.43 8.92
CA LEU A 128 13.02 -42.47 8.90
C LEU A 128 14.24 -41.92 9.66
N PRO A 129 14.83 -42.64 10.63
CA PRO A 129 16.13 -42.25 11.15
C PRO A 129 17.20 -42.66 10.13
N ASP A 130 18.04 -41.69 9.73
CA ASP A 130 19.25 -41.95 8.97
C ASP A 130 20.21 -42.78 9.82
N THR A 131 20.37 -44.07 9.50
CA THR A 131 21.48 -44.87 10.01
C THR A 131 22.59 -44.92 8.97
N ILE A 132 23.66 -44.18 9.28
CA ILE A 132 24.98 -44.31 8.65
C ILE A 132 25.40 -45.77 8.75
N THR A 133 25.47 -46.46 7.62
CA THR A 133 26.21 -47.72 7.51
C THR A 133 27.21 -47.60 6.37
N ASN A 134 28.47 -47.42 6.75
CA ASN A 134 29.60 -47.51 5.85
C ASN A 134 29.81 -48.99 5.53
N LYS A 135 29.59 -49.39 4.28
CA LYS A 135 30.11 -50.65 3.77
C LYS A 135 30.57 -50.45 2.32
N LYS A 136 31.89 -50.44 2.16
CA LYS A 136 32.59 -50.53 0.88
C LYS A 136 32.04 -51.71 0.07
N SER A 137 31.75 -51.48 -1.21
CA SER A 137 31.93 -52.52 -2.23
C SER A 137 32.16 -51.88 -3.60
N ASN A 138 33.21 -52.39 -4.23
CA ASN A 138 33.87 -51.99 -5.46
C ASN A 138 32.98 -51.85 -6.69
N ASP A 139 33.50 -51.02 -7.60
CA ASP A 139 33.20 -50.91 -9.02
C ASP A 139 32.94 -52.26 -9.70
N PHE A 140 31.85 -52.36 -10.46
CA PHE A 140 31.78 -53.21 -11.64
C PHE A 140 30.80 -52.66 -12.68
N PHE A 141 31.34 -52.45 -13.88
CA PHE A 141 30.72 -51.92 -15.09
C PHE A 141 29.54 -52.76 -15.60
N LEU A 142 28.50 -52.12 -16.15
CA LEU A 142 28.13 -52.12 -17.59
C LEU A 142 26.72 -51.55 -17.79
N GLY A 143 26.54 -50.79 -18.88
CA GLY A 143 25.29 -50.86 -19.65
C GLY A 143 24.44 -49.59 -19.74
N THR A 144 24.75 -48.78 -20.76
CA THR A 144 23.79 -48.25 -21.76
C THR A 144 22.55 -47.47 -21.32
N GLY A 145 22.44 -46.23 -21.81
CA GLY A 145 21.17 -45.72 -22.35
C GLY A 145 20.76 -44.32 -21.92
N ALA A 146 21.14 -43.32 -22.74
CA ALA A 146 20.45 -42.05 -22.99
C ALA A 146 20.03 -41.19 -21.77
N SER A 147 20.79 -40.12 -21.51
CA SER A 147 20.32 -38.97 -20.71
C SER A 147 20.38 -37.70 -21.55
N ASN A 148 19.21 -37.07 -21.70
CA ASN A 148 19.00 -35.78 -22.35
C ASN A 148 19.94 -34.72 -21.77
N LYS A 149 20.61 -33.95 -22.65
CA LYS A 149 21.34 -32.76 -22.24
C LYS A 149 20.39 -31.81 -21.50
N SER A 150 20.85 -31.35 -20.33
CA SER A 150 20.11 -30.40 -19.50
C SER A 150 20.03 -29.05 -20.22
N PRO A 151 18.93 -28.28 -20.08
CA PRO A 151 18.78 -26.94 -20.66
C PRO A 151 19.92 -25.96 -20.30
N ARG A 152 20.70 -26.26 -19.26
CA ARG A 152 21.88 -25.48 -18.87
C ARG A 152 23.07 -25.66 -19.82
N ASP A 153 23.23 -26.84 -20.42
CA ASP A 153 24.34 -27.12 -21.35
C ASP A 153 24.10 -26.50 -22.73
N GLN A 154 22.83 -26.37 -23.15
CA GLN A 154 22.45 -25.64 -24.37
C GLN A 154 22.65 -24.11 -24.25
N ILE A 155 22.61 -23.58 -23.02
CA ILE A 155 22.79 -22.14 -22.79
C ILE A 155 24.28 -21.76 -22.77
N MET A 156 25.16 -22.64 -22.27
CA MET A 156 26.60 -22.36 -22.23
C MET A 156 27.29 -22.44 -23.60
N GLU A 157 26.73 -23.20 -24.56
CA GLU A 157 27.24 -23.29 -25.94
C GLU A 157 26.84 -22.06 -26.80
N ALA A 158 25.80 -21.31 -26.39
CA ALA A 158 25.34 -20.09 -27.06
C ALA A 158 26.09 -18.81 -26.65
N PHE A 159 26.92 -18.87 -25.60
CA PHE A 159 27.72 -17.72 -25.12
C PHE A 159 29.22 -17.84 -25.44
N SER A 160 29.64 -18.86 -26.19
CA SER A 160 31.03 -19.03 -26.65
C SER A 160 31.29 -18.57 -28.09
N ASP A 161 30.29 -18.04 -28.80
CA ASP A 161 30.42 -17.50 -30.17
C ASP A 161 30.17 -15.97 -30.22
N VAL A 162 30.96 -15.21 -29.46
CA VAL A 162 31.34 -13.80 -29.74
C VAL A 162 32.82 -13.61 -29.45
#